data_AF-A0A523E2A3-F1
#
_entry.id   AF-A0A523E2A3-F1
#
_cell.length_a   1.000
_cell.length_b   1.000
_cell.length_c   1.000
_cell.angle_alpha   90.00
_cell.angle_beta   90.00
_cell.angle_gamma   90.00
#
_symmetry.space_group_name_H-M   'P 1'
#
loop_
_entity.id
_entity.type
_entity.pdbx_description
1 polymer ?
#
loop_
_entity_poly.entity_id
_entity_poly.type
_entity_poly.pdbx_seq_one_letter_code
_entity_poly.pdbx_strand_id
1 'polypeptide(L)'
;MPDERPKNFIERLPEIIDRGEEDVSHLDPEMIEILYPERADKSFHVTVVFGPAPAAGDDPDSHERALAIAQKSIRYRSEGSGNYVRHFATFGIDEVNALHDLFYLVSEYPSCEILVCGKRVPYGRELWLPLLWFFRKDPLEM
;
A
#
# COMPACT_ATOMS: atom_id res chain seq x y z
N MET A 1 34.61 3.40 -57.34
CA MET A 1 33.78 4.33 -56.54
C MET A 1 33.10 3.51 -55.45
N PRO A 2 33.15 3.89 -54.17
CA PRO A 2 32.41 3.17 -53.13
C PRO A 2 30.91 3.39 -53.33
N ASP A 3 30.15 2.30 -53.24
CA ASP A 3 28.69 2.24 -53.36
C ASP A 3 28.05 2.86 -52.11
N GLU A 4 27.58 4.11 -52.21
CA GLU A 4 26.77 4.75 -51.16
C GLU A 4 25.39 4.09 -51.12
N ARG A 5 25.25 3.07 -50.27
CA ARG A 5 23.93 2.49 -50.00
C ARG A 5 22.98 3.58 -49.48
N PRO A 6 21.81 3.79 -50.10
CA PRO A 6 20.85 4.75 -49.60
C PRO A 6 20.38 4.31 -48.21
N LYS A 7 20.45 5.21 -47.23
CA LYS A 7 20.00 4.97 -45.86
C LYS A 7 18.60 4.35 -45.84
N ASN A 8 18.49 3.15 -45.27
CA ASN A 8 17.21 2.45 -45.13
C ASN A 8 16.26 3.26 -44.23
N PHE A 9 14.95 3.08 -44.39
CA PHE A 9 13.89 3.85 -43.68
C PHE A 9 14.13 3.98 -42.17
N ILE A 10 14.65 2.93 -41.53
CA ILE A 10 14.97 2.87 -40.09
C ILE A 10 16.01 3.94 -39.68
N GLU A 11 17.00 4.24 -40.53
CA GLU A 11 18.07 5.21 -40.27
C GLU A 11 17.64 6.67 -40.47
N ARG A 12 16.42 6.88 -40.99
CA ARG A 12 15.80 8.21 -41.16
C ARG A 12 14.81 8.53 -40.06
N LEU A 13 14.44 7.54 -39.24
CA LEU A 13 13.58 7.79 -38.09
C LEU A 13 14.35 8.68 -37.11
N PRO A 14 13.70 9.70 -36.53
CA PRO A 14 14.29 10.42 -35.42
C PRO A 14 14.55 9.42 -34.29
N GLU A 15 15.65 9.64 -33.57
CA GLU A 15 15.94 8.88 -32.35
C GLU A 15 14.73 8.99 -31.42
N ILE A 16 14.21 7.84 -30.98
CA ILE A 16 13.10 7.83 -30.03
C ILE A 16 13.70 8.30 -28.71
N ILE A 17 13.57 9.61 -28.44
CA ILE A 17 13.89 10.17 -27.14
C ILE A 17 12.81 9.66 -26.20
N ASP A 18 13.15 8.72 -25.34
CA ASP A 18 12.29 8.30 -24.24
C ASP A 18 12.13 9.49 -23.29
N ARG A 19 11.11 10.31 -23.53
CA ARG A 19 10.71 11.41 -22.67
C ARG A 19 9.92 10.86 -21.50
N GLY A 20 10.48 9.89 -20.78
CA GLY A 20 9.92 9.46 -19.51
C GLY A 20 9.74 10.70 -18.63
N GLU A 21 8.52 10.95 -18.18
CA GLU A 21 8.18 12.13 -17.38
C GLU A 21 9.09 12.14 -16.13
N GLU A 22 9.81 13.22 -15.85
CA GLU A 22 10.78 13.24 -14.74
C GLU A 22 10.09 13.24 -13.37
N ASP A 23 8.90 13.84 -13.28
CA ASP A 23 8.12 13.95 -12.06
C ASP A 23 6.78 13.21 -12.17
N VAL A 24 6.66 12.12 -11.42
CA VAL A 24 5.46 11.27 -11.35
C VAL A 24 4.69 11.44 -10.03
N SER A 25 5.07 12.42 -9.19
CA SER A 25 4.49 12.62 -7.86
C SER A 25 3.00 12.95 -7.86
N HIS A 26 2.47 13.40 -9.00
CA HIS A 26 1.06 13.72 -9.21
C HIS A 26 0.19 12.48 -9.52
N LEU A 27 0.82 11.35 -9.86
CA LEU A 27 0.13 10.11 -10.19
C LEU A 27 -0.12 9.30 -8.91
N ASP A 28 -1.26 8.61 -8.85
CA ASP A 28 -1.51 7.62 -7.81
C ASP A 28 -0.50 6.44 -7.94
N PRO A 29 -0.05 5.82 -6.83
CA PRO A 29 0.89 4.70 -6.86
C PRO A 29 0.52 3.56 -7.82
N GLU A 30 -0.76 3.23 -7.99
CA GLU A 30 -1.19 2.19 -8.94
C GLU A 30 -0.86 2.60 -10.39
N MET A 31 -1.07 3.87 -10.71
CA MET A 31 -0.77 4.42 -12.03
C MET A 31 0.74 4.54 -12.27
N ILE A 32 1.53 4.85 -11.23
CA ILE A 32 3.00 4.78 -11.29
C ILE A 32 3.45 3.34 -11.56
N GLU A 33 2.87 2.33 -10.91
CA GLU A 33 3.24 0.93 -11.13
C GLU A 33 2.96 0.48 -12.57
N ILE A 34 1.85 0.92 -13.17
CA ILE A 34 1.47 0.56 -14.54
C ILE A 34 2.31 1.30 -15.58
N LEU A 35 2.51 2.61 -15.41
CA LEU A 35 3.17 3.47 -16.41
C LEU A 35 4.70 3.49 -16.29
N TYR A 36 5.21 3.36 -15.06
CA TYR A 36 6.63 3.48 -14.71
C TYR A 36 7.04 2.39 -13.71
N PRO A 37 6.98 1.09 -14.07
CA PRO A 37 7.21 -0.03 -13.15
C PRO A 37 8.62 -0.05 -12.53
N GLU A 38 9.60 0.59 -13.16
CA GLU A 38 10.95 0.79 -12.63
C GLU A 38 11.00 1.81 -11.47
N ARG A 39 10.01 2.71 -11.39
CA ARG A 39 9.90 3.76 -10.36
C ARG A 39 8.93 3.41 -9.23
N ALA A 40 8.16 2.34 -9.38
CA ALA A 40 7.24 1.88 -8.36
C ALA A 40 7.99 1.56 -7.05
N ASP A 41 7.42 1.96 -5.92
CA ASP A 41 7.94 1.62 -4.60
C ASP A 41 7.75 0.12 -4.33
N LYS A 42 8.85 -0.62 -4.34
CA LYS A 42 8.89 -2.08 -4.12
C LYS A 42 9.08 -2.46 -2.65
N SER A 43 9.02 -1.50 -1.75
CA SER A 43 9.15 -1.75 -0.32
C SER A 43 7.99 -2.63 0.17
N PHE A 44 8.32 -3.62 0.98
CA PHE A 44 7.31 -4.48 1.59
C PHE A 44 6.40 -3.65 2.49
N HIS A 45 5.09 -3.82 2.33
CA HIS A 45 4.09 -3.12 3.12
C HIS A 45 2.84 -3.98 3.32
N VAL A 46 2.14 -3.71 4.42
CA VAL A 46 0.86 -4.34 4.74
C VAL A 46 -0.21 -3.28 4.87
N THR A 47 -1.35 -3.51 4.23
CA THR A 47 -2.53 -2.66 4.35
C THR A 47 -3.58 -3.35 5.20
N VAL A 48 -4.02 -2.70 6.26
CA VAL A 48 -5.19 -3.09 7.03
C VAL A 48 -6.40 -2.38 6.43
N VAL A 49 -7.40 -3.17 6.05
CA VAL A 49 -8.68 -2.67 5.55
C VAL A 49 -9.74 -2.94 6.60
N PHE A 50 -10.50 -1.93 6.98
CA PHE A 50 -11.61 -2.10 7.92
C PHE A 50 -12.73 -1.10 7.62
N GLY A 51 -13.97 -1.50 7.90
CA GLY A 51 -15.15 -0.66 7.77
C GLY A 51 -15.63 -0.13 9.13
N PRO A 52 -16.92 0.26 9.23
CA PRO A 52 -17.49 0.74 10.48
C PRO A 52 -17.47 -0.36 11.55
N ALA A 53 -17.39 0.07 12.82
CA ALA A 53 -17.44 -0.84 13.95
C ALA A 53 -18.73 -1.66 13.99
N PRO A 54 -18.67 -2.92 14.43
CA PRO A 54 -19.88 -3.73 14.62
C PRO A 54 -20.77 -3.11 15.70
N ALA A 55 -22.09 -3.17 15.50
CA ALA A 55 -23.08 -2.62 16.43
C ALA A 55 -23.07 -3.29 17.83
N ALA A 56 -22.43 -4.45 17.97
CA ALA A 56 -22.36 -5.25 19.18
C ALA A 56 -20.93 -5.34 19.76
N GLY A 57 -20.07 -4.36 19.47
CA GLY A 57 -18.72 -4.33 20.01
C GLY A 57 -18.70 -4.02 21.52
N ASP A 58 -17.75 -4.63 22.22
CA ASP A 58 -17.53 -4.42 23.67
C ASP A 58 -16.91 -3.05 24.00
N ASP A 59 -16.32 -2.39 23.00
CA ASP A 59 -15.57 -1.15 23.16
C ASP A 59 -16.06 -0.06 22.18
N PRO A 60 -16.87 0.91 22.64
CA PRO A 60 -17.44 1.97 21.80
C PRO A 60 -16.39 2.93 21.24
N ASP A 61 -15.23 3.06 21.90
CA ASP A 61 -14.17 3.99 21.53
C ASP A 61 -13.08 3.32 20.67
N SER A 62 -13.20 2.00 20.42
CA SER A 62 -12.25 1.24 19.61
C SER A 62 -12.13 1.79 18.19
N HIS A 63 -13.25 2.21 17.61
CA HIS A 63 -13.30 2.72 16.24
C HIS A 63 -12.57 4.04 16.07
N GLU A 64 -12.78 4.98 16.99
CA GLU A 64 -12.13 6.28 16.96
C GLU A 64 -10.61 6.14 17.12
N ARG A 65 -10.17 5.26 18.03
CA ARG A 65 -8.74 4.94 18.19
C ARG A 65 -8.15 4.29 16.95
N ALA A 66 -8.87 3.35 16.33
CA ALA A 66 -8.44 2.71 15.09
C ALA A 66 -8.28 3.76 13.97
N LEU A 67 -9.22 4.69 13.82
CA LEU A 67 -9.12 5.79 12.87
C LEU A 67 -7.93 6.71 13.16
N ALA A 68 -7.68 7.04 14.43
CA ALA A 68 -6.56 7.89 14.82
C ALA A 68 -5.19 7.25 14.50
N ILE A 69 -5.07 5.92 14.59
CA ILE A 69 -3.87 5.20 14.16
C ILE A 69 -3.81 5.12 12.63
N ALA A 70 -4.92 4.77 11.98
CA ALA A 70 -5.01 4.63 10.54
C ALA A 70 -4.64 5.94 9.82
N GLN A 71 -5.10 7.10 10.29
CA GLN A 71 -4.81 8.40 9.67
C GLN A 71 -3.35 8.84 9.79
N LYS A 72 -2.56 8.21 10.68
CA LYS A 72 -1.11 8.48 10.79
C LYS A 72 -0.29 7.71 9.77
N SER A 73 -0.88 6.72 9.10
CA SER A 73 -0.25 5.99 8.01
C SER A 73 0.10 6.92 6.85
N ILE A 74 1.29 6.74 6.27
CA ILE A 74 1.77 7.49 5.10
C ILE A 74 0.81 7.34 3.91
N ARG A 75 0.12 6.19 3.78
CA ARG A 75 -0.83 5.90 2.69
C ARG A 75 -2.18 5.51 3.27
N TYR A 76 -2.79 6.44 4.01
CA TYR A 76 -4.17 6.35 4.43
C TYR A 76 -5.12 6.80 3.30
N ARG A 77 -6.15 5.99 3.03
CA ARG A 77 -7.29 6.40 2.19
C ARG A 77 -8.60 5.82 2.70
N SER A 78 -9.70 6.43 2.30
CA SER A 78 -11.05 5.93 2.58
C SER A 78 -11.85 5.86 1.29
N GLU A 79 -12.57 4.76 1.10
CA GLU A 79 -13.46 4.54 -0.05
C GLU A 79 -14.89 4.31 0.45
N GLY A 80 -15.88 4.78 -0.31
CA GLY A 80 -17.30 4.62 0.03
C GLY A 80 -17.87 5.72 0.94
N SER A 81 -19.12 5.53 1.39
CA SER A 81 -19.83 6.48 2.24
C SER A 81 -20.82 5.76 3.19
N GLY A 82 -21.07 6.34 4.35
CA GLY A 82 -21.98 5.81 5.37
C GLY A 82 -21.56 4.43 5.86
N ASN A 83 -22.50 3.46 5.83
CA ASN A 83 -22.28 2.10 6.33
C ASN A 83 -21.37 1.23 5.44
N TYR A 84 -20.95 1.74 4.28
CA TYR A 84 -20.06 1.04 3.34
C TYR A 84 -18.68 1.68 3.24
N VAL A 85 -18.33 2.58 4.16
CA VAL A 85 -16.99 3.15 4.20
C VAL A 85 -15.96 2.05 4.49
N ARG A 86 -14.86 2.07 3.77
CA ARG A 86 -13.68 1.25 4.01
C ARG A 86 -12.46 2.13 4.18
N HIS A 87 -11.76 1.94 5.27
CA HIS A 87 -10.51 2.59 5.59
C HIS A 87 -9.37 1.66 5.19
N PHE A 88 -8.36 2.22 4.53
CA PHE A 88 -7.15 1.53 4.13
C PHE A 88 -5.99 2.25 4.79
N ALA A 89 -5.26 1.54 5.66
CA ALA A 89 -4.07 2.07 6.31
C ALA A 89 -2.89 1.15 5.99
N THR A 90 -1.85 1.71 5.36
CA THR A 90 -0.68 0.96 4.90
C THR A 90 0.51 1.24 5.81
N PHE A 91 1.21 0.18 6.20
CA PHE A 91 2.33 0.23 7.12
C PHE A 91 3.55 -0.48 6.53
N GLY A 92 4.72 0.13 6.69
CA GLY A 92 5.99 -0.50 6.41
C GLY A 92 6.51 -1.36 7.59
N ILE A 93 7.69 -1.97 7.41
CA ILE A 93 8.36 -2.77 8.45
C ILE A 93 8.72 -1.90 9.68
N ASP A 94 9.03 -0.62 9.47
CA ASP A 94 9.36 0.30 10.57
C ASP A 94 8.15 0.71 11.42
N GLU A 95 6.93 0.49 10.92
CA GLU A 95 5.67 0.89 11.55
C GLU A 95 4.90 -0.31 12.11
N VAL A 96 5.55 -1.45 12.30
CA VAL A 96 4.91 -2.71 12.74
C VAL A 96 4.19 -2.58 14.08
N ASN A 97 4.67 -1.71 14.99
CA ASN A 97 3.96 -1.44 16.25
C ASN A 97 2.60 -0.79 16.00
N ALA A 98 2.52 0.23 15.13
CA ALA A 98 1.26 0.87 14.76
C ALA A 98 0.32 -0.09 14.01
N LEU A 99 0.88 -0.93 13.13
CA LEU A 99 0.15 -2.00 12.45
C LEU A 99 -0.48 -2.97 13.46
N HIS A 100 0.29 -3.43 14.44
CA HIS A 100 -0.18 -4.35 15.49
C HIS A 100 -1.31 -3.71 16.31
N ASP A 101 -1.13 -2.47 16.76
CA ASP A 101 -2.12 -1.76 17.59
C ASP A 101 -3.42 -1.52 16.83
N LEU A 102 -3.33 -1.11 15.56
CA LEU A 102 -4.51 -0.99 14.70
C LEU A 102 -5.21 -2.35 14.54
N PHE A 103 -4.44 -3.38 14.17
CA PHE A 103 -4.98 -4.71 13.96
C PHE A 103 -5.69 -5.23 15.20
N TYR A 104 -5.12 -5.05 16.39
CA TYR A 104 -5.74 -5.48 17.64
C TYR A 104 -7.13 -4.87 17.83
N LEU A 105 -7.29 -3.56 17.54
CA LEU A 105 -8.57 -2.85 17.65
C LEU A 105 -9.63 -3.32 16.63
N VAL A 106 -9.20 -3.68 15.41
CA VAL A 106 -10.14 -4.00 14.32
C VAL A 106 -10.25 -5.50 14.02
N SER A 107 -9.50 -6.35 14.72
CA SER A 107 -9.39 -7.79 14.43
C SER A 107 -10.71 -8.56 14.51
N GLU A 108 -11.69 -8.02 15.25
CA GLU A 108 -13.03 -8.60 15.40
C GLU A 108 -14.03 -8.04 14.39
N TYR A 109 -13.64 -7.04 13.61
CA TYR A 109 -14.55 -6.42 12.66
C TYR A 109 -14.79 -7.40 11.50
N PRO A 110 -16.04 -7.65 11.10
CA PRO A 110 -16.34 -8.57 9.99
C PRO A 110 -15.77 -8.08 8.65
N SER A 111 -15.51 -6.78 8.54
CA SER A 111 -14.91 -6.12 7.38
C SER A 111 -13.38 -6.10 7.41
N CYS A 112 -12.73 -6.63 8.45
CA CYS A 112 -11.28 -6.59 8.57
C CYS A 112 -10.62 -7.48 7.52
N GLU A 113 -9.80 -6.90 6.65
CA GLU A 113 -9.01 -7.62 5.66
C GLU A 113 -7.55 -7.16 5.73
N ILE A 114 -6.64 -8.08 5.41
CA ILE A 114 -5.19 -7.81 5.36
C ILE A 114 -4.72 -7.97 3.92
N LEU A 115 -4.11 -6.92 3.38
CA LEU A 115 -3.46 -6.93 2.08
C LEU A 115 -1.95 -6.88 2.28
N VAL A 116 -1.22 -7.70 1.52
CA VAL A 116 0.24 -7.68 1.49
C VAL A 116 0.65 -7.17 0.12
N CYS A 117 1.42 -6.09 0.09
CA CYS A 117 1.80 -5.39 -1.13
C CYS A 117 0.59 -5.08 -2.04
N GLY A 118 -0.50 -4.57 -1.45
CA GLY A 118 -1.75 -4.25 -2.15
C GLY A 118 -2.60 -5.45 -2.58
N LYS A 119 -2.16 -6.69 -2.34
CA LYS A 119 -2.85 -7.91 -2.80
C LYS A 119 -3.45 -8.69 -1.64
N ARG A 120 -4.64 -9.25 -1.85
CA ARG A 120 -5.22 -10.24 -0.95
C ARG A 120 -4.41 -11.52 -1.03
N VAL A 121 -3.85 -11.93 0.09
CA VAL A 121 -3.06 -13.16 0.20
C VAL A 121 -3.79 -14.18 1.08
N PRO A 122 -3.63 -15.49 0.82
CA PRO A 122 -4.14 -16.50 1.73
C PRO A 122 -3.48 -16.37 3.09
N TYR A 123 -4.26 -16.57 4.16
CA TYR A 123 -3.80 -16.51 5.55
C TYR A 123 -3.12 -15.19 5.95
N GLY A 124 -3.62 -14.06 5.42
CA GLY A 124 -3.09 -12.73 5.75
C GLY A 124 -3.03 -12.48 7.26
N ARG A 125 -4.10 -12.83 7.98
CA ARG A 125 -4.19 -12.69 9.44
C ARG A 125 -3.39 -13.76 10.18
N GLU A 126 -3.48 -15.01 9.72
CA GLU A 126 -3.03 -16.19 10.47
C GLU A 126 -1.55 -16.54 10.24
N LEU A 127 -0.92 -15.99 9.20
CA LEU A 127 0.48 -16.27 8.86
C LEU A 127 1.31 -15.00 8.70
N TRP A 128 0.86 -14.06 7.87
CA TRP A 128 1.68 -12.89 7.52
C TRP A 128 1.87 -11.93 8.70
N LEU A 129 0.81 -11.62 9.43
CA LEU A 129 0.93 -10.78 10.63
C LEU A 129 1.82 -11.42 11.72
N PRO A 130 1.70 -12.73 12.04
CA PRO A 130 2.67 -13.46 12.86
C PRO A 130 4.13 -13.23 12.50
N LEU A 131 4.44 -13.31 11.22
CA LEU A 131 5.81 -13.08 10.74
C LEU A 131 6.24 -11.63 10.95
N LEU A 132 5.33 -10.68 10.77
CA LEU A 132 5.61 -9.27 11.00
C LEU A 132 5.83 -8.93 12.48
N TRP A 133 5.15 -9.61 13.40
CA TRP A 133 5.33 -9.33 14.82
C TRP A 133 6.74 -9.61 15.34
N PHE A 134 7.54 -10.45 14.66
CA PHE A 134 8.97 -10.61 14.97
C PHE A 134 9.80 -9.34 14.73
N PHE A 135 9.30 -8.39 13.94
CA PHE A 135 9.97 -7.10 13.67
C PHE A 135 9.49 -5.99 14.61
N ARG A 136 8.64 -6.31 15.60
CA ARG A 136 8.30 -5.35 16.65
C ARG A 136 9.56 -5.03 17.44
N LYS A 137 9.86 -3.75 17.55
CA LYS A 137 10.84 -3.27 18.51
C LYS A 137 10.17 -3.31 19.88
N ASP A 138 10.65 -4.19 20.75
CA ASP A 138 10.24 -4.17 22.15
C ASP A 138 10.63 -2.82 22.75
N PRO A 139 9.74 -2.15 23.51
CA PRO A 139 10.06 -0.87 24.15
C PRO A 139 11.14 -0.98 25.23
N LEU A 140 11.73 -2.16 25.46
CA LEU A 140 12.75 -2.44 26.47
C LEU A 140 14.19 -2.50 25.92
N GLU A 141 14.40 -2.35 24.61
CA GLU A 141 15.74 -2.27 24.00
C GLU A 141 16.17 -0.82 23.68
N MET A 142 15.84 0.15 24.54
CA MET A 142 16.29 1.53 24.41
C MET A 142 16.93 2.07 25.68
#